data_AF-A0A183AVU7-F1
#
_entry.id   AF-A0A183AVU7-F1
#
_cell.length_a   1.000
_cell.length_b   1.000
_cell.length_c   1.000
_cell.angle_alpha   90.00
_cell.angle_beta   90.00
_cell.angle_gamma   90.00
#
_symmetry.space_group_name_H-M   'P 1'
#
loop_
_entity.id
_entity.type
_entity.pdbx_description
1 polymer ?
#
loop_
_entity_poly.entity_id
_entity_poly.type
_entity_poly.pdbx_seq_one_letter_code
_entity_poly.pdbx_strand_id
1 'polypeptide(L)'
;MQLLRFRHRSNIVECADLAVAAGPNIYVYRKLKPYFKFKLPVSEPNEEERSVWDKAKTGEVSIHELWTKLDQLKYVGSLISRYCLTVATCMQTLYRQQASPDSVQCLVVGAEQNCLFIIDPTTFILLTTITTPTVPVHLITTGSYDIQFRILVACRDGIVYHVKRGSDSVQRLFNPNSQIVGLVRADKTIVVGCVDQTVKGYSLKGHPMWTVRHPAPIASLIPVTLVSQNLFGYVLSLTDGTLRLYKDQHVCDEILTWPRLPRPGEKGAVIKDDATPPPSLTNWNPTDPDPVVTGVFGRYDREMGALSLMTRDGVLLLLLVKRSAHFTPTGVIPIHTQQERCLLEPPKRTTALTQSVQRELSNCVTIAQQYSKDLSVMKHLIAKTYLELLETRVGPVSTDPSRWPITLHAQTNGHGPQFHIVFDLTTTSSASKPQLNLSLVHQFDDTVYRMDKPAIPVSKYKSLNLGVI
;
A
#
# COMPACT_ATOMS: atom_id res chain seq x y z
N MET A 1 8.91 -13.89 11.60
CA MET A 1 9.51 -15.23 11.70
C MET A 1 9.79 -15.71 10.29
N GLN A 2 10.97 -16.28 10.03
CA GLN A 2 11.30 -16.88 8.75
C GLN A 2 11.87 -18.28 8.96
N LEU A 3 11.69 -19.14 7.97
CA LEU A 3 12.09 -20.54 8.01
C LEU A 3 12.85 -20.88 6.73
N LEU A 4 13.97 -21.58 6.87
CA LEU A 4 14.86 -21.90 5.77
C LEU A 4 15.43 -23.31 5.97
N ARG A 5 15.43 -24.08 4.88
CA ARG A 5 16.11 -25.37 4.82
C ARG A 5 17.56 -25.15 4.38
N PHE A 6 18.52 -25.77 5.06
CA PHE A 6 19.94 -25.66 4.70
C PHE A 6 20.69 -26.98 4.90
N ARG A 7 21.83 -27.13 4.26
CA ARG A 7 22.71 -28.31 4.40
C ARG A 7 23.94 -27.98 5.22
N HIS A 8 24.20 -28.77 6.27
CA HIS A 8 25.37 -28.58 7.14
C HIS A 8 26.53 -29.54 6.80
N ARG A 9 26.31 -30.61 6.04
CA ARG A 9 27.36 -31.57 5.61
C ARG A 9 27.24 -31.87 4.12
N SER A 10 28.39 -32.03 3.46
CA SER A 10 28.46 -32.57 2.10
C SER A 10 28.25 -34.08 2.10
N ASN A 11 27.78 -34.63 0.98
CA ASN A 11 27.71 -36.06 0.68
C ASN A 11 26.73 -36.94 1.49
N ILE A 12 25.77 -36.34 2.23
CA ILE A 12 24.66 -37.09 2.84
C ILE A 12 23.33 -36.56 2.29
N VAL A 13 22.70 -37.33 1.41
CA VAL A 13 21.48 -36.96 0.66
C VAL A 13 20.32 -36.54 1.57
N GLU A 14 20.27 -37.09 2.79
CA GLU A 14 19.15 -36.91 3.75
C GLU A 14 19.34 -35.82 4.81
N CYS A 15 20.50 -35.17 4.90
CA CYS A 15 20.82 -34.32 6.06
C CYS A 15 20.62 -32.82 5.79
N ALA A 16 19.39 -32.43 5.45
CA ALA A 16 19.01 -31.03 5.49
C ALA A 16 18.42 -30.68 6.86
N ASP A 17 18.98 -29.66 7.48
CA ASP A 17 18.49 -29.10 8.74
C ASP A 17 17.57 -27.91 8.45
N LEU A 18 16.82 -27.52 9.48
CA LEU A 18 15.87 -26.43 9.41
C LEU A 18 16.34 -25.29 10.32
N ALA A 19 16.50 -24.09 9.75
CA ALA A 19 16.76 -22.87 10.51
C ALA A 19 15.46 -22.06 10.61
N VAL A 20 15.15 -21.60 11.82
CA VAL A 20 13.97 -20.80 12.12
C VAL A 20 14.41 -19.53 12.82
N ALA A 21 14.28 -18.40 12.14
CA ALA A 21 14.58 -17.08 12.67
C ALA A 21 13.34 -16.47 13.32
N ALA A 22 13.43 -16.17 14.62
CA ALA A 22 12.36 -15.54 15.40
C ALA A 22 12.96 -14.56 16.42
N GLY A 23 12.65 -13.26 16.23
CA GLY A 23 13.24 -12.20 17.04
C GLY A 23 14.77 -12.15 16.86
N PRO A 24 15.55 -12.07 17.95
CA PRO A 24 17.02 -12.10 17.91
C PRO A 24 17.63 -13.50 17.81
N ASN A 25 16.81 -14.55 17.78
CA ASN A 25 17.28 -15.94 17.87
C ASN A 25 17.04 -16.70 16.56
N ILE A 26 18.00 -17.56 16.22
CA ILE A 26 17.90 -18.54 15.14
C ILE A 26 17.92 -19.91 15.78
N TYR A 27 16.81 -20.62 15.68
CA TYR A 27 16.65 -21.98 16.16
C TYR A 27 16.96 -22.95 15.04
N VAL A 28 17.91 -23.85 15.29
CA VAL A 28 18.30 -24.90 14.36
C VAL A 28 17.67 -26.20 14.82
N TYR A 29 16.91 -26.82 13.93
CA TYR A 29 16.30 -28.12 14.13
C TYR A 29 16.99 -29.14 13.24
N ARG A 30 17.45 -30.23 13.85
CA ARG A 30 18.03 -31.38 13.16
C ARG A 30 17.08 -32.54 13.28
N LYS A 31 16.69 -33.14 12.15
CA LYS A 31 15.64 -34.16 12.10
C LYS A 31 14.36 -33.72 12.84
N LEU A 32 13.98 -32.45 12.65
CA LEU A 32 12.85 -31.79 13.30
C LEU A 32 12.89 -31.74 14.84
N LYS A 33 14.04 -32.00 15.45
CA LYS A 33 14.26 -31.84 16.90
C LYS A 33 15.08 -30.58 17.17
N PRO A 34 14.77 -29.79 18.21
CA PRO A 34 15.59 -28.65 18.62
C PRO A 34 17.03 -29.12 18.85
N TYR A 35 17.99 -28.50 18.14
CA TYR A 35 19.39 -28.89 18.19
C TYR A 35 20.27 -27.77 18.74
N PHE A 36 20.10 -26.55 18.23
CA PHE A 36 20.94 -25.42 18.60
C PHE A 36 20.14 -24.11 18.57
N LYS A 37 20.54 -23.16 19.42
CA LYS A 37 19.98 -21.80 19.46
C LYS A 37 21.13 -20.82 19.29
N PHE A 38 21.17 -20.15 18.14
CA PHE A 38 22.09 -19.06 17.87
C PHE A 38 21.42 -17.73 18.25
N LYS A 39 22.12 -16.84 18.94
CA LYS A 39 21.66 -15.48 19.24
C LYS A 39 22.44 -14.51 18.38
N LEU A 40 21.73 -13.61 17.67
CA LEU A 40 22.38 -12.60 16.86
C LEU A 40 23.28 -11.70 17.72
N PRO A 41 24.41 -11.23 17.17
CA PRO A 41 25.29 -10.29 17.86
C PRO A 41 24.52 -9.05 18.32
N VAL A 42 24.83 -8.62 19.55
CA VAL A 42 24.24 -7.47 20.20
C VAL A 42 25.08 -6.26 19.85
N SER A 43 24.48 -5.19 19.33
CA SER A 43 25.21 -3.94 19.10
C SER A 43 25.49 -3.26 20.43
N GLU A 44 26.73 -2.85 20.65
CA GLU A 44 27.07 -2.08 21.84
C GLU A 44 26.40 -0.70 21.80
N PRO A 45 25.92 -0.17 22.94
CA PRO A 45 25.35 1.17 23.00
C PRO A 45 26.45 2.20 22.75
N ASN A 46 26.05 3.39 22.30
CA ASN A 46 27.00 4.49 22.09
C ASN A 46 27.73 4.83 23.41
N GLU A 47 29.02 5.17 23.34
CA GLU A 47 29.85 5.43 24.53
C GLU A 47 29.31 6.61 25.36
N GLU A 48 28.79 7.64 24.69
CA GLU A 48 28.17 8.80 25.35
C GLU A 48 26.90 8.43 26.13
N GLU A 49 26.06 7.58 25.54
CA GLU A 49 24.86 7.06 26.20
C GLU A 49 25.26 6.22 27.42
N ARG A 50 26.26 5.35 27.26
CA ARG A 50 26.78 4.50 28.34
C ARG A 50 27.31 5.35 29.50
N SER A 51 28.06 6.41 29.22
CA SER A 51 28.56 7.34 30.25
C SER A 51 27.43 8.00 31.03
N VAL A 52 26.35 8.42 30.35
CA VAL A 52 25.19 9.04 31.00
C VAL A 52 24.45 8.04 31.90
N TRP A 53 24.28 6.80 31.46
CA TRP A 53 23.70 5.73 32.28
C TRP A 53 24.57 5.33 33.47
N ASP A 54 25.89 5.25 33.29
CA ASP A 54 26.82 4.93 34.37
C ASP A 54 26.83 6.03 35.45
N LYS A 55 26.78 7.31 35.06
CA LYS A 55 26.66 8.46 35.99
C LYS A 55 25.31 8.51 36.72
N ALA A 56 24.23 8.09 36.06
CA ALA A 56 22.93 7.94 36.72
C ALA A 56 22.95 6.78 37.73
N LYS A 57 23.65 5.68 37.41
CA LYS A 57 23.80 4.53 38.31
C LYS A 57 24.62 4.86 39.56
N THR A 58 25.63 5.72 39.45
CA THR A 58 26.40 6.22 40.60
C THR A 58 25.67 7.31 41.40
N GLY A 59 24.54 7.80 40.92
CA GLY A 59 23.73 8.84 41.57
C GLY A 59 24.26 10.25 41.39
N GLU A 60 25.24 10.46 40.50
CA GLU A 60 25.82 11.78 40.20
C GLU A 60 24.86 12.69 39.41
N VAL A 61 23.85 12.11 38.76
CA VAL A 61 22.94 12.82 37.85
C VAL A 61 21.50 12.66 38.34
N SER A 62 20.78 13.78 38.46
CA SER A 62 19.36 13.77 38.81
C SER A 62 18.51 13.18 37.67
N ILE A 63 17.32 12.64 37.99
CA ILE A 63 16.40 12.07 36.99
C ILE A 63 16.07 13.07 35.87
N HIS A 64 15.91 14.35 36.22
CA HIS A 64 15.58 15.40 35.26
C HIS A 64 16.76 15.73 34.32
N GLU A 65 17.99 15.73 34.86
CA GLU A 65 19.20 15.98 34.10
C GLU A 65 19.54 14.77 33.20
N LEU A 66 19.29 13.55 33.67
CA LEU A 66 19.37 12.33 32.87
C LEU A 66 18.42 12.40 31.68
N TRP A 67 17.15 12.76 31.91
CA TRP A 67 16.15 12.89 30.85
C TRP A 67 16.58 13.93 29.82
N THR A 68 17.05 15.09 30.27
CA THR A 68 17.50 16.18 29.39
C THR A 68 18.69 15.75 28.54
N LYS A 69 19.69 15.09 29.13
CA LYS A 69 20.87 14.58 28.39
C LYS A 69 20.50 13.50 27.39
N LEU A 70 19.62 12.57 27.77
CA LEU A 70 19.10 11.55 26.85
C LEU A 70 18.26 12.17 25.73
N ASP A 71 17.42 13.15 26.02
CA ASP A 71 16.60 13.82 24.99
C ASP A 71 17.49 14.60 24.01
N GLN A 72 18.53 15.28 24.48
CA GLN A 72 19.54 15.91 23.61
C GLN A 72 20.23 14.87 22.70
N LEU A 73 20.66 13.73 23.23
CA LEU A 73 21.28 12.65 22.44
C LEU A 73 20.34 12.11 21.36
N LYS A 74 19.02 12.14 21.60
CA LYS A 74 18.00 11.73 20.62
C LYS A 74 17.97 12.64 19.40
N TYR A 75 18.13 13.96 19.61
CA TYR A 75 18.07 14.97 18.54
C TYR A 75 19.37 15.06 17.74
N VAL A 76 20.50 14.64 18.30
CA VAL A 76 21.81 14.60 17.62
C VAL A 76 21.88 13.46 16.57
N GLY A 77 20.87 12.59 16.49
CA GLY A 77 20.83 11.48 15.53
C GLY A 77 21.64 10.26 15.96
N SER A 78 22.22 10.28 17.16
CA SER A 78 22.74 9.10 17.83
C SER A 78 21.57 8.21 18.22
N LEU A 79 21.52 7.00 17.66
CA LEU A 79 20.52 6.00 18.01
C LEU A 79 20.67 5.67 19.51
N ILE A 80 19.79 6.25 20.34
CA ILE A 80 19.67 5.83 21.75
C ILE A 80 19.28 4.36 21.73
N SER A 81 20.17 3.51 22.24
CA SER A 81 20.02 2.07 22.23
C SER A 81 18.99 1.65 23.26
N ARG A 82 17.70 1.86 22.95
CA ARG A 82 16.62 1.43 23.84
C ARG A 82 16.60 -0.08 24.02
N TYR A 83 17.13 -0.86 23.07
CA TYR A 83 17.41 -2.29 23.21
C TYR A 83 18.53 -2.70 22.25
N CYS A 84 19.66 -3.16 22.77
CA CYS A 84 20.78 -3.67 21.94
C CYS A 84 20.46 -4.98 21.18
N LEU A 85 19.25 -5.53 21.36
CA LEU A 85 18.81 -6.77 20.71
C LEU A 85 18.32 -6.47 19.29
N THR A 86 19.00 -7.05 18.31
CA THR A 86 18.63 -6.97 16.90
C THR A 86 17.64 -8.06 16.53
N VAL A 87 16.69 -7.77 15.64
CA VAL A 87 15.70 -8.76 15.17
C VAL A 87 16.05 -9.20 13.75
N ALA A 88 16.00 -10.50 13.50
CA ALA A 88 16.13 -11.06 12.15
C ALA A 88 14.91 -10.68 11.29
N THR A 89 15.16 -10.01 10.18
CA THR A 89 14.12 -9.59 9.22
C THR A 89 14.01 -10.57 8.05
N CYS A 90 15.14 -11.06 7.55
CA CYS A 90 15.21 -11.95 6.39
C CYS A 90 16.35 -12.97 6.50
N MET A 91 16.22 -14.10 5.80
CA MET A 91 17.14 -15.22 5.85
C MET A 91 17.21 -15.91 4.49
N GLN A 92 18.42 -16.31 4.07
CA GLN A 92 18.68 -16.97 2.79
C GLN A 92 19.90 -17.88 2.88
N THR A 93 19.98 -18.95 2.06
CA THR A 93 21.15 -19.85 2.01
C THR A 93 22.22 -19.35 1.04
N LEU A 94 23.50 -19.48 1.36
CA LEU A 94 24.63 -19.25 0.44
C LEU A 94 25.54 -20.47 0.44
N TYR A 95 25.97 -20.97 -0.72
CA TYR A 95 26.90 -22.11 -0.78
C TYR A 95 28.24 -21.76 -0.13
N ARG A 96 28.85 -22.68 0.62
CA ARG A 96 30.14 -22.47 1.29
C ARG A 96 31.30 -22.53 0.29
N GLN A 97 31.55 -23.73 -0.23
CA GLN A 97 32.72 -24.04 -1.08
C GLN A 97 32.35 -23.97 -2.57
N GLN A 98 31.57 -24.94 -3.04
CA GLN A 98 31.15 -25.06 -4.45
C GLN A 98 29.66 -24.77 -4.60
N ALA A 99 29.27 -24.12 -5.69
CA ALA A 99 27.87 -23.89 -6.06
C ALA A 99 27.22 -25.16 -6.65
N SER A 100 27.26 -26.27 -5.90
CA SER A 100 26.56 -27.51 -6.19
C SER A 100 25.44 -27.71 -5.18
N PRO A 101 24.32 -28.37 -5.56
CA PRO A 101 23.21 -28.58 -4.64
C PRO A 101 23.65 -29.33 -3.37
N ASP A 102 24.60 -30.26 -3.49
CA ASP A 102 25.08 -31.14 -2.41
C ASP A 102 26.15 -30.52 -1.50
N SER A 103 26.54 -29.27 -1.76
CA SER A 103 27.50 -28.59 -0.90
C SER A 103 26.85 -28.04 0.38
N VAL A 104 27.72 -27.74 1.33
CA VAL A 104 27.36 -27.08 2.59
C VAL A 104 26.87 -25.65 2.31
N GLN A 105 25.82 -25.21 2.99
CA GLN A 105 25.17 -23.92 2.79
C GLN A 105 25.22 -23.06 4.06
N CYS A 106 25.95 -21.94 4.00
CA CYS A 106 25.92 -20.88 5.00
C CYS A 106 24.55 -20.23 5.11
N LEU A 107 24.24 -19.72 6.30
CA LEU A 107 23.05 -18.93 6.56
C LEU A 107 23.39 -17.45 6.41
N VAL A 108 22.68 -16.75 5.55
CA VAL A 108 22.74 -15.29 5.42
C VAL A 108 21.50 -14.71 6.08
N VAL A 109 21.68 -13.84 7.06
CA VAL A 109 20.58 -13.28 7.86
C VAL A 109 20.66 -11.77 7.82
N GLY A 110 19.59 -11.12 7.38
CA GLY A 110 19.42 -9.69 7.53
C GLY A 110 18.74 -9.36 8.85
N ALA A 111 19.20 -8.28 9.46
CA ALA A 111 18.73 -7.83 10.76
C ALA A 111 18.30 -6.36 10.73
N GLU A 112 17.45 -5.98 11.70
CA GLU A 112 16.89 -4.63 11.81
C GLU A 112 17.95 -3.55 12.06
N GLN A 113 19.12 -3.90 12.58
CA GLN A 113 20.26 -2.99 12.76
C GLN A 113 21.02 -2.69 11.45
N ASN A 114 20.33 -2.66 10.30
CA ASN A 114 20.91 -2.40 8.99
C ASN A 114 22.17 -3.26 8.70
N CYS A 115 22.16 -4.54 9.08
CA CYS A 115 23.31 -5.42 8.92
C CYS A 115 22.90 -6.78 8.34
N LEU A 116 23.84 -7.42 7.65
CA LEU A 116 23.78 -8.80 7.19
C LEU A 116 24.83 -9.62 7.92
N PHE A 117 24.42 -10.75 8.47
CA PHE A 117 25.27 -11.72 9.13
C PHE A 117 25.38 -12.98 8.27
N ILE A 118 26.60 -13.38 7.92
CA ILE A 118 26.87 -14.67 7.28
C ILE A 118 27.36 -15.62 8.36
N ILE A 119 26.64 -16.72 8.57
CA ILE A 119 26.86 -17.68 9.65
C ILE A 119 27.23 -19.03 9.04
N ASP A 120 28.26 -19.65 9.61
CA ASP A 120 28.71 -20.98 9.21
C ASP A 120 27.74 -22.05 9.74
N PRO A 121 27.26 -22.98 8.90
CA PRO A 121 26.19 -23.91 9.30
C PRO A 121 26.69 -25.08 10.16
N THR A 122 28.00 -25.32 10.21
CA THR A 122 28.64 -26.40 10.97
C THR A 122 29.06 -25.94 12.35
N THR A 123 29.76 -24.82 12.42
CA THR A 123 30.32 -24.27 13.67
C THR A 123 29.38 -23.27 14.34
N PHE A 124 28.38 -22.74 13.62
CA PHE A 124 27.52 -21.64 14.06
C PHE A 124 28.30 -20.39 14.51
N ILE A 125 29.50 -20.20 13.94
CA ILE A 125 30.30 -18.99 14.14
C ILE A 125 29.92 -17.97 13.07
N LEU A 126 29.96 -16.70 13.44
CA LEU A 126 29.79 -15.59 12.51
C LEU A 126 31.02 -15.45 11.61
N LEU A 127 30.82 -15.54 10.30
CA LEU A 127 31.87 -15.47 9.29
C LEU A 127 32.14 -14.05 8.84
N THR A 128 31.09 -13.27 8.60
CA THR A 128 31.19 -11.89 8.12
C THR A 128 29.97 -11.10 8.54
N THR A 129 30.20 -9.86 8.94
CA THR A 129 29.17 -8.84 9.14
C THR A 129 29.30 -7.79 8.03
N ILE A 130 28.21 -7.51 7.34
CA ILE A 130 28.16 -6.48 6.29
C ILE A 130 27.13 -5.42 6.71
N THR A 131 27.53 -4.16 6.75
CA THR A 131 26.63 -3.03 7.02
C THR A 131 25.91 -2.62 5.74
N THR A 132 24.58 -2.55 5.81
CA THR A 132 23.71 -2.07 4.73
C THR A 132 23.26 -0.63 5.03
N PRO A 133 22.91 0.19 4.03
CA PRO A 133 22.45 1.56 4.28
C PRO A 133 21.13 1.63 5.06
N THR A 134 20.24 0.66 4.81
CA THR A 134 18.88 0.59 5.34
C THR A 134 18.51 -0.87 5.61
N VAL A 135 17.42 -1.10 6.36
CA VAL A 135 17.02 -2.43 6.84
C VAL A 135 16.77 -3.38 5.67
N PRO A 136 17.44 -4.55 5.61
CA PRO A 136 17.21 -5.57 4.58
C PRO A 136 15.86 -6.28 4.81
N VAL A 137 15.11 -6.51 3.73
CA VAL A 137 13.77 -7.14 3.75
C VAL A 137 13.73 -8.43 2.92
N HIS A 138 14.35 -8.43 1.73
CA HIS A 138 14.46 -9.64 0.91
C HIS A 138 15.91 -9.86 0.45
N LEU A 139 16.31 -11.14 0.39
CA LEU A 139 17.67 -11.54 0.04
C LEU A 139 17.68 -12.57 -1.09
N ILE A 140 18.57 -12.36 -2.06
CA ILE A 140 18.91 -13.36 -3.06
C ILE A 140 20.42 -13.53 -3.08
N THR A 141 20.87 -14.75 -2.85
CA THR A 141 22.28 -15.12 -2.83
C THR A 141 22.63 -15.82 -4.13
N THR A 142 23.85 -15.59 -4.62
CA THR A 142 24.37 -16.21 -5.84
C THR A 142 25.86 -16.49 -5.66
N GLY A 143 26.34 -17.62 -6.19
CA GLY A 143 27.74 -18.03 -6.05
C GLY A 143 28.03 -18.78 -4.75
N SER A 144 29.30 -18.81 -4.34
CA SER A 144 29.77 -19.47 -3.13
C SER A 144 30.62 -18.53 -2.27
N TYR A 145 30.60 -18.77 -0.95
CA TYR A 145 31.26 -17.93 0.03
C TYR A 145 32.76 -17.90 -0.19
N ASP A 146 33.41 -19.06 -0.36
CA ASP A 146 34.89 -19.17 -0.43
C ASP A 146 35.45 -18.63 -1.77
N ILE A 147 34.75 -18.82 -2.89
CA ILE A 147 35.22 -18.43 -4.23
C ILE A 147 34.77 -17.00 -4.54
N GLN A 148 33.49 -16.83 -4.84
CA GLN A 148 32.89 -15.54 -5.20
C GLN A 148 31.39 -15.62 -4.96
N PHE A 149 30.89 -14.70 -4.14
CA PHE A 149 29.46 -14.54 -3.92
C PHE A 149 28.99 -13.16 -4.33
N ARG A 150 27.71 -13.11 -4.69
CA ARG A 150 26.96 -11.86 -4.82
C ARG A 150 25.62 -12.02 -4.13
N ILE A 151 25.33 -11.10 -3.21
CA ILE A 151 24.08 -11.04 -2.47
C ILE A 151 23.32 -9.81 -2.95
N LEU A 152 22.12 -10.00 -3.46
CA LEU A 152 21.16 -8.93 -3.73
C LEU A 152 20.31 -8.73 -2.49
N VAL A 153 20.17 -7.46 -2.10
CA VAL A 153 19.52 -7.06 -0.86
C VAL A 153 18.49 -6.01 -1.24
N ALA A 154 17.21 -6.36 -1.13
CA ALA A 154 16.14 -5.36 -1.20
C ALA A 154 15.94 -4.79 0.19
N CYS A 155 16.10 -3.48 0.34
CA CYS A 155 15.94 -2.80 1.60
C CYS A 155 14.59 -2.07 1.71
N ARG A 156 14.26 -1.64 2.92
CA ARG A 156 12.98 -0.98 3.26
C ARG A 156 12.77 0.38 2.56
N ASP A 157 13.84 1.02 2.12
CA ASP A 157 13.79 2.23 1.28
C ASP A 157 13.30 1.99 -0.15
N GLY A 158 13.07 0.73 -0.53
CA GLY A 158 12.65 0.34 -1.87
C GLY A 158 13.82 0.26 -2.85
N ILE A 159 15.07 0.38 -2.42
CA ILE A 159 16.26 0.27 -3.28
C ILE A 159 16.84 -1.15 -3.18
N VAL A 160 17.32 -1.65 -4.33
CA VAL A 160 18.05 -2.92 -4.38
C VAL A 160 19.54 -2.64 -4.39
N TYR A 161 20.23 -3.21 -3.41
CA TYR A 161 21.66 -3.18 -3.26
C TYR A 161 22.28 -4.51 -3.66
N HIS A 162 23.57 -4.50 -3.97
CA HIS A 162 24.32 -5.71 -4.15
C HIS A 162 25.63 -5.68 -3.38
N VAL A 163 25.95 -6.82 -2.78
CA VAL A 163 27.18 -7.06 -2.03
C VAL A 163 28.01 -8.07 -2.79
N LYS A 164 29.29 -7.77 -3.02
CA LYS A 164 30.26 -8.70 -3.62
C LYS A 164 31.27 -9.12 -2.55
N ARG A 165 31.87 -10.29 -2.71
CA ARG A 165 33.00 -10.71 -1.88
C ARG A 165 34.16 -9.71 -2.02
N GLY A 166 34.71 -9.26 -0.88
CA GLY A 166 35.86 -8.35 -0.83
C GLY A 166 35.55 -6.88 -1.14
N SER A 167 34.29 -6.50 -1.33
CA SER A 167 33.90 -5.09 -1.37
C SER A 167 33.46 -4.64 0.02
N ASP A 168 34.18 -3.67 0.59
CA ASP A 168 33.86 -3.11 1.93
C ASP A 168 32.58 -2.28 1.93
N SER A 169 32.16 -1.78 0.76
CA SER A 169 30.94 -0.98 0.60
C SER A 169 29.84 -1.73 -0.17
N VAL A 170 28.62 -1.56 0.31
CA VAL A 170 27.40 -2.05 -0.35
C VAL A 170 27.05 -1.12 -1.51
N GLN A 171 27.05 -1.66 -2.73
CA GLN A 171 26.81 -0.87 -3.94
C GLN A 171 25.33 -0.86 -4.30
N ARG A 172 24.77 0.34 -4.51
CA ARG A 172 23.42 0.52 -5.05
C ARG A 172 23.34 -0.08 -6.46
N LEU A 173 22.37 -0.96 -6.71
CA LEU A 173 22.21 -1.62 -8.01
C LEU A 173 21.17 -0.91 -8.88
N PHE A 174 19.93 -0.76 -8.38
CA PHE A 174 18.87 -0.02 -9.07
C PHE A 174 17.77 0.41 -8.11
N ASN A 175 16.92 1.33 -8.56
CA ASN A 175 15.72 1.78 -7.84
C ASN A 175 14.45 1.50 -8.66
N PRO A 176 13.55 0.62 -8.20
CA PRO A 176 12.24 0.41 -8.81
C PRO A 176 11.23 1.54 -8.59
N ASN A 177 11.55 2.61 -7.85
CA ASN A 177 10.68 3.77 -7.59
C ASN A 177 9.33 3.41 -6.90
N SER A 178 9.27 2.27 -6.21
CA SER A 178 8.14 1.82 -5.39
C SER A 178 8.67 0.86 -4.33
N GLN A 179 7.94 0.67 -3.24
CA GLN A 179 8.26 -0.38 -2.27
C GLN A 179 8.16 -1.75 -2.92
N ILE A 180 9.05 -2.64 -2.49
CA ILE A 180 9.24 -3.99 -3.02
C ILE A 180 8.42 -4.97 -2.17
N VAL A 181 7.48 -5.67 -2.81
CA VAL A 181 6.67 -6.75 -2.20
C VAL A 181 7.42 -8.08 -2.26
N GLY A 182 8.16 -8.31 -3.33
CA GLY A 182 8.90 -9.54 -3.54
C GLY A 182 10.04 -9.35 -4.53
N LEU A 183 11.12 -10.10 -4.29
CA LEU A 183 12.31 -10.11 -5.12
C LEU A 183 12.58 -11.56 -5.53
N VAL A 184 12.66 -11.82 -6.84
CA VAL A 184 12.94 -13.14 -7.39
C VAL A 184 14.03 -13.03 -8.45
N ARG A 185 14.89 -14.04 -8.53
CA ARG A 185 15.88 -14.18 -9.61
C ARG A 185 15.39 -15.27 -10.57
N ALA A 186 15.08 -14.88 -11.80
CA ALA A 186 14.71 -15.78 -12.88
C ALA A 186 15.90 -15.87 -13.86
N ASP A 187 16.70 -16.93 -13.76
CA ASP A 187 17.91 -17.15 -14.58
C ASP A 187 18.86 -15.92 -14.65
N LYS A 188 18.76 -15.13 -15.73
CA LYS A 188 19.57 -13.92 -16.02
C LYS A 188 18.86 -12.60 -15.71
N THR A 189 17.62 -12.65 -15.26
CA THR A 189 16.81 -11.48 -14.90
C THR A 189 16.51 -11.45 -13.41
N ILE A 190 16.47 -10.24 -12.85
CA ILE A 190 16.02 -9.97 -11.50
C ILE A 190 14.62 -9.39 -11.64
N VAL A 191 13.64 -10.09 -11.09
CA VAL A 191 12.24 -9.71 -11.13
C VAL A 191 11.85 -9.11 -9.79
N VAL A 192 11.22 -7.96 -9.84
CA VAL A 192 10.79 -7.20 -8.67
C VAL A 192 9.29 -6.96 -8.77
N GLY A 193 8.55 -7.43 -7.77
CA GLY A 193 7.13 -7.10 -7.60
C GLY A 193 6.99 -5.85 -6.74
N CYS A 194 6.32 -4.83 -7.25
CA CYS A 194 6.16 -3.53 -6.60
C CYS A 194 4.73 -3.31 -6.10
N VAL A 195 4.59 -2.50 -5.04
CA VAL A 195 3.27 -2.10 -4.49
C VAL A 195 2.42 -1.32 -5.51
N ASP A 196 3.04 -0.65 -6.48
CA ASP A 196 2.39 0.11 -7.56
C ASP A 196 1.67 -0.77 -8.63
N GLN A 197 1.43 -2.06 -8.33
CA GLN A 197 0.83 -3.06 -9.23
C GLN A 197 1.70 -3.42 -10.44
N THR A 198 2.98 -3.03 -10.43
CA THR A 198 3.90 -3.36 -11.53
C THR A 198 4.90 -4.44 -11.14
N VAL A 199 5.22 -5.28 -12.12
CA VAL A 199 6.35 -6.21 -12.05
C VAL A 199 7.42 -5.69 -13.00
N LYS A 200 8.64 -5.49 -12.48
CA LYS A 200 9.77 -4.91 -13.22
C LYS A 200 10.87 -5.96 -13.35
N GLY A 201 11.37 -6.15 -14.57
CA GLY A 201 12.52 -7.00 -14.85
C GLY A 201 13.78 -6.18 -15.02
N TYR A 202 14.85 -6.56 -14.34
CA TYR A 202 16.17 -5.96 -14.43
C TYR A 202 17.22 -6.98 -14.86
N SER A 203 18.25 -6.52 -15.58
CA SER A 203 19.44 -7.31 -15.83
C SER A 203 20.20 -7.57 -14.52
N LEU A 204 21.03 -8.61 -14.44
CA LEU A 204 21.98 -8.82 -13.33
C LEU A 204 22.90 -7.59 -13.08
N LYS A 205 23.13 -6.74 -14.08
CA LYS A 205 23.90 -5.49 -13.93
C LYS A 205 23.08 -4.32 -13.37
N GLY A 206 21.75 -4.46 -13.31
CA GLY A 206 20.82 -3.45 -12.80
C GLY A 206 20.16 -2.57 -13.85
N HIS A 207 20.36 -2.84 -15.14
CA HIS A 207 19.64 -2.13 -16.20
C HIS A 207 18.17 -2.59 -16.26
N PRO A 208 17.20 -1.66 -16.37
CA PRO A 208 15.79 -2.02 -16.55
C PRO A 208 15.60 -2.66 -17.93
N MET A 209 14.88 -3.79 -17.97
CA MET A 209 14.60 -4.55 -19.19
C MET A 209 13.16 -4.36 -19.64
N TRP A 210 12.21 -4.58 -18.73
CA TRP A 210 10.78 -4.52 -19.01
C TRP A 210 10.00 -4.16 -17.75
N THR A 211 8.77 -3.70 -17.93
CA THR A 211 7.84 -3.38 -16.85
C THR A 211 6.43 -3.73 -17.31
N VAL A 212 5.73 -4.51 -16.51
CA VAL A 212 4.36 -4.96 -16.78
C VAL A 212 3.46 -4.49 -15.64
N ARG A 213 2.30 -3.93 -15.97
CA ARG A 213 1.30 -3.52 -14.98
C ARG A 213 0.19 -4.55 -14.92
N HIS A 214 -0.23 -4.91 -13.72
CA HIS A 214 -1.32 -5.86 -13.46
C HIS A 214 -2.61 -5.11 -13.05
N PRO A 215 -3.78 -5.72 -13.30
CA PRO A 215 -5.08 -5.09 -13.00
C PRO A 215 -5.38 -5.01 -11.49
N ALA A 216 -4.72 -5.83 -10.68
CA ALA A 216 -4.88 -5.88 -9.24
C ALA A 216 -3.52 -5.77 -8.52
N PRO A 217 -3.48 -5.29 -7.27
CA PRO A 217 -2.28 -5.33 -6.43
C PRO A 217 -1.68 -6.72 -6.28
N ILE A 218 -0.35 -6.76 -6.24
CA ILE A 218 0.45 -7.97 -6.08
C ILE A 218 0.43 -8.35 -4.59
N ALA A 219 -0.03 -9.55 -4.28
CA ALA A 219 -0.05 -10.09 -2.92
C ALA A 219 1.28 -10.79 -2.58
N SER A 220 1.77 -11.65 -3.47
CA SER A 220 3.01 -12.38 -3.27
C SER A 220 3.68 -12.76 -4.59
N LEU A 221 5.00 -12.92 -4.53
CA LEU A 221 5.86 -13.32 -5.65
C LEU A 221 6.63 -14.57 -5.25
N ILE A 222 6.32 -15.70 -5.90
CA ILE A 222 6.87 -17.01 -5.54
C ILE A 222 7.85 -17.46 -6.64
N PRO A 223 9.13 -17.72 -6.35
CA PRO A 223 10.07 -18.22 -7.35
C PRO A 223 9.72 -19.65 -7.79
N VAL A 224 9.78 -19.91 -9.09
CA VAL A 224 9.60 -21.25 -9.67
C VAL A 224 10.81 -21.61 -10.50
N THR A 225 11.45 -22.72 -10.16
CA THR A 225 12.61 -23.24 -10.90
C THR A 225 12.43 -24.73 -11.12
N LEU A 226 12.15 -25.11 -12.35
CA LEU A 226 12.02 -26.50 -12.77
C LEU A 226 13.00 -26.77 -13.90
N VAL A 227 14.15 -27.35 -13.53
CA VAL A 227 15.28 -27.59 -14.43
C VAL A 227 14.94 -28.57 -15.56
N SER A 228 14.11 -29.59 -15.28
CA SER A 228 13.73 -30.62 -16.26
C SER A 228 12.94 -30.08 -17.45
N GLN A 229 12.20 -28.99 -17.28
CA GLN A 229 11.36 -28.38 -18.31
C GLN A 229 11.86 -26.99 -18.73
N ASN A 230 13.09 -26.61 -18.34
CA ASN A 230 13.68 -25.30 -18.64
C ASN A 230 12.76 -24.11 -18.26
N LEU A 231 12.08 -24.24 -17.12
CA LEU A 231 11.19 -23.22 -16.56
C LEU A 231 11.92 -22.51 -15.42
N PHE A 232 12.39 -21.30 -15.71
CA PHE A 232 12.92 -20.34 -14.75
C PHE A 232 11.97 -19.15 -14.73
N GLY A 233 11.07 -19.13 -13.75
CA GLY A 233 9.97 -18.20 -13.73
C GLY A 233 9.55 -17.84 -12.31
N TYR A 234 8.38 -17.24 -12.22
CA TYR A 234 7.78 -16.87 -10.95
C TYR A 234 6.27 -17.00 -11.05
N VAL A 235 5.64 -17.37 -9.94
CA VAL A 235 4.20 -17.32 -9.78
C VAL A 235 3.85 -16.00 -9.12
N LEU A 236 2.92 -15.29 -9.74
CA LEU A 236 2.38 -14.04 -9.26
C LEU A 236 1.00 -14.30 -8.67
N SER A 237 0.83 -13.95 -7.40
CA SER A 237 -0.48 -13.92 -6.74
C SER A 237 -0.99 -12.50 -6.74
N LEU A 238 -2.20 -12.32 -7.27
CA LEU A 238 -2.92 -11.06 -7.25
C LEU A 238 -3.96 -11.05 -6.12
N THR A 239 -4.26 -9.86 -5.62
CA THR A 239 -5.28 -9.65 -4.59
C THR A 239 -6.71 -9.97 -5.05
N ASP A 240 -6.95 -10.11 -6.35
CA ASP A 240 -8.22 -10.57 -6.92
C ASP A 240 -8.38 -12.10 -6.89
N GLY A 241 -7.42 -12.82 -6.28
CA GLY A 241 -7.42 -14.28 -6.21
C GLY A 241 -6.75 -14.96 -7.39
N THR A 242 -6.39 -14.22 -8.44
CA THR A 242 -5.78 -14.80 -9.63
C THR A 242 -4.32 -15.19 -9.37
N LEU A 243 -3.97 -16.40 -9.77
CA LEU A 243 -2.63 -16.95 -9.67
C LEU A 243 -2.11 -17.30 -11.07
N ARG A 244 -1.04 -16.63 -11.51
CA ARG A 244 -0.47 -16.81 -12.85
C ARG A 244 1.01 -17.16 -12.79
N LEU A 245 1.43 -18.10 -13.62
CA LEU A 245 2.82 -18.46 -13.84
C LEU A 245 3.41 -17.58 -14.94
N TYR A 246 4.54 -16.94 -14.67
CA TYR A 246 5.26 -16.09 -15.60
C TYR A 246 6.65 -16.63 -15.90
N LYS A 247 7.07 -16.44 -17.15
CA LYS A 247 8.47 -16.57 -17.59
C LYS A 247 8.88 -15.23 -18.21
N ASP A 248 9.79 -14.54 -17.54
CA ASP A 248 10.10 -13.13 -17.79
C ASP A 248 8.82 -12.26 -17.78
N GLN A 249 8.48 -11.67 -18.93
CA GLN A 249 7.28 -10.83 -19.11
C GLN A 249 6.05 -11.60 -19.61
N HIS A 250 6.21 -12.87 -19.98
CA HIS A 250 5.16 -13.65 -20.64
C HIS A 250 4.41 -14.51 -19.63
N VAL A 251 3.09 -14.58 -19.78
CA VAL A 251 2.26 -15.53 -19.01
C VAL A 251 2.49 -16.92 -19.61
N CYS A 252 2.87 -17.90 -18.80
CA CYS A 252 2.96 -19.29 -19.23
C CYS A 252 1.65 -20.01 -19.01
N ASP A 253 1.06 -19.84 -17.82
CA ASP A 253 -0.11 -20.58 -17.40
C ASP A 253 -0.93 -19.77 -16.37
N GLU A 254 -2.23 -20.03 -16.33
CA GLU A 254 -3.14 -19.46 -15.34
C GLU A 254 -3.59 -20.59 -14.41
N ILE A 255 -3.01 -20.61 -13.21
CA ILE A 255 -3.11 -21.74 -12.28
C ILE A 255 -4.47 -21.73 -11.56
N LEU A 256 -4.90 -20.54 -11.13
CA LEU A 256 -6.15 -20.36 -10.41
C LEU A 256 -6.73 -19.00 -10.80
N THR A 257 -8.01 -18.99 -11.17
CA THR A 257 -8.76 -17.75 -11.44
C THR A 257 -10.05 -17.85 -10.66
N TRP A 258 -10.34 -16.85 -9.83
CA TRP A 258 -11.65 -16.78 -9.21
C TRP A 258 -12.70 -16.29 -10.20
N PRO A 259 -13.85 -16.98 -10.31
CA PRO A 259 -14.94 -16.50 -11.12
C PRO A 259 -15.42 -15.19 -10.52
N ARG A 260 -15.32 -14.10 -11.28
CA ARG A 260 -15.98 -12.85 -10.91
C ARG A 260 -17.49 -13.08 -11.00
N LEU A 261 -18.17 -13.10 -9.87
CA LEU A 261 -19.63 -12.98 -9.87
C LEU A 261 -19.98 -11.64 -10.53
N PRO A 262 -20.84 -11.62 -11.58
CA PRO A 262 -21.25 -10.38 -12.21
C PRO A 262 -21.91 -9.49 -11.16
N ARG A 263 -21.41 -8.25 -11.02
CA ARG A 263 -22.02 -7.27 -10.13
C ARG A 263 -23.43 -6.97 -10.64
N PRO A 264 -24.46 -6.92 -9.77
CA PRO A 264 -25.80 -6.55 -10.19
C PRO A 264 -25.78 -5.11 -10.74
N GLY A 265 -25.80 -4.97 -12.07
CA GLY A 265 -25.75 -3.68 -12.77
C GLY A 265 -24.93 -3.63 -14.06
N GLU A 266 -24.04 -4.60 -14.33
CA GLU A 266 -23.33 -4.67 -15.61
C GLU A 266 -24.26 -5.19 -16.72
N LYS A 267 -24.90 -4.27 -17.44
CA LYS A 267 -25.66 -4.58 -18.65
C LYS A 267 -24.72 -5.06 -19.76
N GLY A 268 -24.53 -6.37 -19.88
CA GLY A 268 -23.78 -6.95 -21.00
C GLY A 268 -23.44 -8.44 -20.90
N ALA A 269 -23.48 -9.06 -19.73
CA ALA A 269 -23.23 -10.50 -19.62
C ALA A 269 -24.52 -11.29 -19.87
N VAL A 270 -24.78 -11.66 -21.12
CA VAL A 270 -25.71 -12.74 -21.45
C VAL A 270 -25.17 -14.00 -20.79
N ILE A 271 -25.83 -14.46 -19.73
CA ILE A 271 -25.62 -15.79 -19.18
C ILE A 271 -26.09 -16.77 -20.25
N LYS A 272 -25.15 -17.38 -20.99
CA LYS A 272 -25.45 -18.62 -21.72
C LYS A 272 -25.46 -19.71 -20.65
N ASP A 273 -26.65 -20.23 -20.36
CA ASP A 273 -26.92 -21.30 -19.38
C ASP A 273 -26.26 -22.67 -19.70
N ASP A 274 -25.26 -22.71 -20.58
CA ASP A 274 -24.65 -23.95 -21.07
C ASP A 274 -23.10 -23.95 -21.00
N ALA A 275 -22.52 -22.97 -20.30
CA ALA A 275 -21.11 -23.05 -19.93
C ALA A 275 -21.01 -23.77 -18.59
N THR A 276 -20.84 -25.10 -18.62
CA THR A 276 -20.29 -25.83 -17.47
C THR A 276 -19.08 -25.04 -16.96
N PRO A 277 -19.02 -24.63 -15.67
CA PRO A 277 -17.84 -23.97 -15.15
C PRO A 277 -16.63 -24.87 -15.48
N PRO A 278 -15.49 -24.30 -15.90
CA PRO A 278 -14.29 -25.11 -16.08
C PRO A 278 -14.11 -25.91 -14.78
N PRO A 279 -13.82 -27.22 -14.85
CA PRO A 279 -13.78 -28.06 -13.66
C PRO A 279 -12.81 -27.42 -12.67
N SER A 280 -13.35 -26.80 -11.62
CA SER A 280 -12.53 -26.23 -10.57
C SER A 280 -11.79 -27.39 -9.96
N LEU A 281 -10.45 -27.34 -9.97
CA LEU A 281 -9.59 -28.40 -9.44
C LEU A 281 -9.84 -28.69 -7.95
N THR A 282 -10.71 -27.93 -7.30
CA THR A 282 -11.14 -28.04 -5.92
C THR A 282 -12.66 -27.82 -5.80
N ASN A 283 -13.34 -28.58 -4.93
CA ASN A 283 -14.72 -28.31 -4.47
C ASN A 283 -14.81 -27.07 -3.55
N TRP A 284 -13.79 -26.21 -3.59
CA TRP A 284 -13.62 -25.04 -2.75
C TRP A 284 -13.95 -23.82 -3.59
N ASN A 285 -15.14 -23.25 -3.39
CA ASN A 285 -15.56 -22.02 -4.07
C ASN A 285 -16.01 -21.01 -3.00
N PRO A 286 -15.09 -20.22 -2.44
CA PRO A 286 -15.45 -19.14 -1.52
C PRO A 286 -16.27 -18.10 -2.28
N THR A 287 -17.28 -17.51 -1.64
CA THR A 287 -18.12 -16.44 -2.21
C THR A 287 -17.34 -15.18 -2.58
N ASP A 288 -16.18 -14.98 -1.94
CA ASP A 288 -15.27 -13.86 -2.17
C ASP A 288 -13.90 -14.35 -2.64
N PRO A 289 -13.16 -13.53 -3.42
CA PRO A 289 -11.85 -13.91 -3.88
C PRO A 289 -10.85 -14.00 -2.72
N ASP A 290 -10.36 -15.20 -2.45
CA ASP A 290 -9.30 -15.46 -1.45
C ASP A 290 -7.91 -15.49 -2.11
N PRO A 291 -7.06 -14.46 -1.91
CA PRO A 291 -5.74 -14.37 -2.53
C PRO A 291 -4.71 -15.27 -1.85
N VAL A 292 -3.79 -15.81 -2.65
CA VAL A 292 -2.67 -16.60 -2.13
C VAL A 292 -1.63 -15.69 -1.48
N VAL A 293 -1.43 -15.87 -0.17
CA VAL A 293 -0.50 -15.04 0.63
C VAL A 293 0.94 -15.52 0.49
N THR A 294 1.14 -16.83 0.42
CA THR A 294 2.49 -17.40 0.34
C THR A 294 2.47 -18.75 -0.35
N GLY A 295 3.63 -19.17 -0.83
CA GLY A 295 3.80 -20.49 -1.40
C GLY A 295 5.25 -20.85 -1.61
N VAL A 296 5.49 -22.13 -1.77
CA VAL A 296 6.80 -22.70 -2.01
C VAL A 296 6.68 -23.70 -3.16
N PHE A 297 7.53 -23.50 -4.17
CA PHE A 297 7.72 -24.45 -5.25
C PHE A 297 8.95 -25.31 -4.97
N GLY A 298 8.82 -26.61 -5.14
CA GLY A 298 9.95 -27.53 -4.99
C GLY A 298 9.55 -28.99 -5.05
N ARG A 299 10.44 -29.85 -4.56
CA ARG A 299 10.19 -31.29 -4.50
C ARG A 299 9.29 -31.64 -3.32
N TYR A 300 8.20 -32.33 -3.59
CA TYR A 300 7.34 -32.94 -2.58
C TYR A 300 7.37 -34.47 -2.77
N ASP A 301 7.93 -35.16 -1.78
CA ASP A 301 8.17 -36.61 -1.83
C ASP A 301 8.94 -37.06 -3.09
N ARG A 302 8.29 -37.81 -3.99
CA ARG A 302 8.88 -38.32 -5.24
C ARG A 302 8.74 -37.36 -6.42
N GLU A 303 7.82 -36.40 -6.33
CA GLU A 303 7.56 -35.47 -7.42
C GLU A 303 8.43 -34.22 -7.30
N MET A 304 9.12 -33.88 -8.39
CA MET A 304 10.11 -32.79 -8.41
C MET A 304 9.48 -31.41 -8.56
N GLY A 305 8.25 -31.32 -9.08
CA GLY A 305 7.53 -30.07 -9.32
C GLY A 305 6.22 -30.03 -8.55
N ALA A 306 6.28 -29.67 -7.27
CA ALA A 306 5.11 -29.43 -6.43
C ALA A 306 5.06 -27.96 -6.02
N LEU A 307 3.89 -27.36 -6.17
CA LEU A 307 3.59 -26.00 -5.74
C LEU A 307 2.65 -26.07 -4.54
N SER A 308 3.19 -25.74 -3.37
CA SER A 308 2.41 -25.58 -2.14
C SER A 308 2.03 -24.11 -1.98
N LEU A 309 0.76 -23.82 -1.76
CA LEU A 309 0.20 -22.48 -1.66
C LEU A 309 -0.67 -22.38 -0.41
N MET A 310 -0.64 -21.24 0.26
CA MET A 310 -1.51 -20.93 1.38
C MET A 310 -2.29 -19.66 1.08
N THR A 311 -3.61 -19.79 1.13
CA THR A 311 -4.53 -18.67 0.95
C THR A 311 -4.66 -17.83 2.21
N ARG A 312 -5.32 -16.67 2.13
CA ARG A 312 -5.53 -15.79 3.28
C ARG A 312 -6.48 -16.41 4.30
N ASP A 313 -7.45 -17.20 3.85
CA ASP A 313 -8.38 -17.90 4.75
C ASP A 313 -7.79 -19.18 5.38
N GLY A 314 -6.51 -19.47 5.11
CA GLY A 314 -5.77 -20.56 5.72
C GLY A 314 -5.88 -21.91 5.00
N VAL A 315 -6.41 -21.94 3.78
CA VAL A 315 -6.47 -23.15 2.97
C VAL A 315 -5.10 -23.45 2.38
N LEU A 316 -4.67 -24.70 2.52
CA LEU A 316 -3.47 -25.23 1.91
C LEU A 316 -3.81 -25.93 0.58
N LEU A 317 -3.26 -25.43 -0.52
CA LEU A 317 -3.37 -26.04 -1.84
C LEU A 317 -2.02 -26.66 -2.21
N LEU A 318 -2.05 -27.94 -2.59
CA LEU A 318 -0.88 -28.65 -3.10
C LEU A 318 -1.13 -29.04 -4.55
N LEU A 319 -0.43 -28.38 -5.47
CA LEU A 319 -0.55 -28.61 -6.90
C LEU A 319 0.69 -29.33 -7.42
N LEU A 320 0.50 -30.44 -8.13
CA LEU A 320 1.57 -31.23 -8.71
C LEU A 320 1.67 -30.95 -10.22
N VAL A 321 2.86 -30.60 -10.68
CA VAL A 321 3.15 -30.39 -12.10
C VAL A 321 3.24 -31.75 -12.79
N LYS A 322 2.42 -31.96 -13.81
CA LYS A 322 2.47 -33.18 -14.63
C LYS A 322 3.80 -33.25 -15.38
N ARG A 323 4.40 -34.43 -15.48
CA ARG A 323 5.67 -34.64 -16.21
C ARG A 323 5.60 -34.27 -17.69
N SER A 324 4.42 -34.42 -18.29
CA SER A 324 4.12 -34.05 -19.68
C SER A 324 3.76 -32.57 -19.88
N ALA A 325 3.76 -31.75 -18.83
CA ALA A 325 3.45 -30.33 -18.96
C ALA A 325 4.56 -29.61 -19.75
N HIS A 326 4.14 -28.75 -20.68
CA HIS A 326 5.03 -27.86 -21.41
C HIS A 326 4.58 -26.42 -21.18
N PHE A 327 5.45 -25.62 -20.55
CA PHE A 327 5.17 -24.23 -20.22
C PHE A 327 5.74 -23.32 -21.31
N THR A 328 4.99 -23.15 -22.38
CA THR A 328 5.31 -22.18 -23.43
C THR A 328 4.77 -20.80 -23.05
N PRO A 329 5.51 -19.71 -23.35
CA PRO A 329 5.02 -18.35 -23.11
C PRO A 329 3.79 -18.08 -23.99
N THR A 330 2.63 -18.00 -23.36
CA THR A 330 1.33 -17.76 -23.97
C THR A 330 1.08 -16.25 -23.98
N GLY A 331 1.71 -15.56 -24.94
CA GLY A 331 1.51 -14.13 -25.20
C GLY A 331 2.17 -13.17 -24.19
N VAL A 332 2.40 -11.94 -24.67
CA VAL A 332 2.81 -10.78 -23.86
C VAL A 332 1.52 -10.20 -23.27
N ILE A 333 1.48 -9.90 -21.96
CA ILE A 333 0.41 -9.03 -21.44
C ILE A 333 0.50 -7.74 -22.25
N PRO A 334 -0.53 -7.34 -23.01
CA PRO A 334 -0.46 -6.16 -23.83
C PRO A 334 -0.01 -5.02 -22.92
N ILE A 335 1.13 -4.42 -23.25
CA ILE A 335 1.56 -3.18 -22.63
C ILE A 335 0.42 -2.22 -22.94
N HIS A 336 -0.46 -1.96 -21.98
CA HIS A 336 -1.49 -0.93 -22.10
C HIS A 336 -0.79 0.43 -22.05
N THR A 337 0.07 0.72 -23.03
CA THR A 337 0.49 2.07 -23.44
C THR A 337 -0.49 2.67 -24.42
N GLN A 338 -1.56 1.97 -24.77
CA GLN A 338 -2.75 2.62 -25.32
C GLN A 338 -3.65 2.97 -24.14
N GLN A 339 -3.43 4.17 -23.59
CA GLN A 339 -4.59 5.01 -23.37
C GLN A 339 -5.35 4.99 -24.70
N GLU A 340 -6.38 4.14 -24.81
CA GLU A 340 -7.51 4.53 -25.63
C GLU A 340 -7.91 5.87 -25.04
N ARG A 341 -7.36 6.95 -25.63
CA ARG A 341 -7.98 8.26 -25.53
C ARG A 341 -9.40 7.94 -25.95
N CYS A 342 -10.32 7.86 -24.98
CA CYS A 342 -11.73 7.74 -25.27
C CYS A 342 -11.97 8.79 -26.34
N LEU A 343 -12.17 8.31 -27.56
CA LEU A 343 -12.46 9.19 -28.68
C LEU A 343 -13.77 9.79 -28.25
N LEU A 344 -13.73 11.05 -27.80
CA LEU A 344 -14.92 11.75 -27.34
C LEU A 344 -15.89 11.66 -28.52
N GLU A 345 -16.93 10.83 -28.40
CA GLU A 345 -17.96 10.78 -29.42
C GLU A 345 -18.76 12.07 -29.25
N PRO A 346 -18.62 13.06 -30.17
CA PRO A 346 -19.41 14.26 -30.04
C PRO A 346 -20.88 13.88 -30.15
N PRO A 347 -21.76 14.48 -29.33
CA PRO A 347 -23.19 14.17 -29.39
C PRO A 347 -23.70 14.42 -30.81
N LYS A 348 -24.42 13.44 -31.36
CA LYS A 348 -24.96 13.52 -32.73
C LYS A 348 -25.98 14.66 -32.80
N ARG A 349 -25.85 15.54 -33.81
CA ARG A 349 -26.82 16.60 -34.05
C ARG A 349 -28.17 15.98 -34.41
N THR A 350 -29.19 16.28 -33.62
CA THR A 350 -30.56 15.80 -33.85
C THR A 350 -31.26 16.65 -34.91
N THR A 351 -32.23 16.07 -35.59
CA THR A 351 -33.08 16.78 -36.57
C THR A 351 -33.79 17.98 -35.93
N ALA A 352 -34.16 17.88 -34.64
CA ALA A 352 -34.73 18.98 -33.86
C ALA A 352 -33.78 20.18 -33.74
N LEU A 353 -32.48 19.95 -33.51
CA LEU A 353 -31.49 21.03 -33.45
C LEU A 353 -31.38 21.73 -34.81
N THR A 354 -31.31 20.96 -35.90
CA THR A 354 -31.25 21.51 -37.26
C THR A 354 -32.49 22.36 -37.59
N GLN A 355 -33.68 21.88 -37.18
CA GLN A 355 -34.93 22.63 -37.34
C GLN A 355 -34.96 23.91 -36.49
N SER A 356 -34.46 23.89 -35.25
CA SER A 356 -34.36 25.10 -34.40
C SER A 356 -33.44 26.14 -35.03
N VAL A 357 -32.27 25.72 -35.52
CA VAL A 357 -31.31 26.61 -36.20
C VAL A 357 -31.93 27.23 -37.45
N GLN A 358 -32.66 26.45 -38.25
CA GLN A 358 -33.34 26.98 -39.45
C GLN A 358 -34.44 27.99 -39.09
N ARG A 359 -35.19 27.74 -38.00
CA ARG A 359 -36.19 28.69 -37.48
C ARG A 359 -35.56 29.98 -36.94
N GLU A 360 -34.43 29.87 -36.25
CA GLU A 360 -33.67 31.00 -35.71
C GLU A 360 -33.07 31.86 -36.82
N LEU A 361 -32.55 31.24 -37.90
CA LEU A 361 -32.04 31.95 -39.07
C LEU A 361 -33.14 32.73 -39.80
N SER A 362 -34.35 32.16 -39.93
CA SER A 362 -35.45 32.84 -40.64
C SER A 362 -36.10 33.96 -39.83
N ASN A 363 -36.06 33.90 -38.49
CA ASN A 363 -36.75 34.84 -37.60
C ASN A 363 -35.81 35.58 -36.63
N CYS A 364 -34.53 35.71 -36.96
CA CYS A 364 -33.49 36.20 -36.04
C CYS A 364 -33.81 37.58 -35.42
N VAL A 365 -34.32 38.51 -36.24
CA VAL A 365 -34.63 39.89 -35.80
C VAL A 365 -35.76 39.91 -34.78
N THR A 366 -36.85 39.18 -35.05
CA THR A 366 -38.01 39.10 -34.15
C THR A 366 -37.65 38.47 -32.82
N ILE A 367 -36.85 37.40 -32.84
CA ILE A 367 -36.39 36.72 -31.62
C ILE A 367 -35.52 37.67 -30.78
N ALA A 368 -34.58 38.39 -31.40
CA ALA A 368 -33.73 39.34 -30.70
C ALA A 368 -34.52 40.52 -30.09
N GLN A 369 -35.51 41.04 -30.82
CA GLN A 369 -36.38 42.12 -30.34
C GLN A 369 -37.23 41.66 -29.15
N GLN A 370 -37.85 40.49 -29.26
CA GLN A 370 -38.65 39.91 -28.18
C GLN A 370 -37.80 39.64 -26.94
N TYR A 371 -36.60 39.05 -27.11
CA TYR A 371 -35.66 38.84 -26.02
C TYR A 371 -35.26 40.14 -25.32
N SER A 372 -34.97 41.21 -26.07
CA SER A 372 -34.61 42.52 -25.50
C SER A 372 -35.77 43.13 -24.68
N LYS A 373 -37.00 43.01 -25.19
CA LYS A 373 -38.21 43.45 -24.50
C LYS A 373 -38.42 42.65 -23.20
N ASP A 374 -38.37 41.33 -23.29
CA ASP A 374 -38.58 40.44 -22.15
C ASP A 374 -37.49 40.61 -21.09
N LEU A 375 -36.24 40.81 -21.52
CA LEU A 375 -35.12 41.11 -20.62
C LEU A 375 -35.34 42.44 -19.88
N SER A 376 -35.90 43.45 -20.55
CA SER A 376 -36.19 44.75 -19.93
C SER A 376 -37.31 44.62 -18.89
N VAL A 377 -38.37 43.87 -19.19
CA VAL A 377 -39.45 43.56 -18.25
C VAL A 377 -38.92 42.76 -17.05
N MET A 378 -38.07 41.75 -17.31
CA MET A 378 -37.44 40.96 -16.26
C MET A 378 -36.56 41.81 -15.35
N LYS A 379 -35.73 42.70 -15.92
CA LYS A 379 -34.91 43.64 -15.14
C LYS A 379 -35.75 44.56 -14.27
N HIS A 380 -36.85 45.09 -14.79
CA HIS A 380 -37.78 45.91 -14.01
C HIS A 380 -38.40 45.12 -12.87
N LEU A 381 -38.86 43.90 -13.14
CA LEU A 381 -39.44 43.01 -12.13
C LEU A 381 -38.41 42.69 -11.03
N ILE A 382 -37.19 42.33 -11.41
CA ILE A 382 -36.08 42.07 -10.47
C ILE A 382 -35.79 43.31 -9.63
N ALA A 383 -35.70 44.49 -10.24
CA ALA A 383 -35.42 45.72 -9.50
C ALA A 383 -36.54 46.04 -8.50
N LYS A 384 -37.80 45.85 -8.91
CA LYS A 384 -38.97 46.04 -8.04
C LYS A 384 -38.97 45.07 -6.87
N THR A 385 -38.85 43.77 -7.13
CA THR A 385 -38.83 42.74 -6.07
C THR A 385 -37.60 42.89 -5.16
N TYR A 386 -36.46 43.29 -5.72
CA TYR A 386 -35.26 43.56 -4.94
C TYR A 386 -35.43 44.78 -4.03
N LEU A 387 -36.08 45.85 -4.50
CA LEU A 387 -36.42 47.01 -3.66
C LEU A 387 -37.37 46.62 -2.53
N GLU A 388 -38.43 45.86 -2.82
CA GLU A 388 -39.36 45.34 -1.82
C GLU A 388 -38.63 44.47 -0.77
N LEU A 389 -37.66 43.65 -1.18
CA LEU A 389 -36.81 42.86 -0.28
C LEU A 389 -35.89 43.72 0.60
N LEU A 390 -35.36 44.83 0.06
CA LEU A 390 -34.53 45.78 0.82
C LEU A 390 -35.35 46.59 1.83
N GLU A 391 -36.58 46.99 1.46
CA GLU A 391 -37.51 47.69 2.36
C GLU A 391 -37.99 46.79 3.50
N THR A 392 -38.33 45.54 3.18
CA THR A 392 -38.80 44.55 4.16
C THR A 392 -37.67 43.90 4.97
N ARG A 393 -36.42 44.02 4.53
CA ARG A 393 -35.21 43.45 5.18
C ARG A 393 -35.30 41.94 5.46
N VAL A 394 -35.94 41.21 4.55
CA VAL A 394 -36.16 39.74 4.69
C VAL A 394 -34.93 38.92 4.28
N GLY A 395 -33.94 39.54 3.63
CA GLY A 395 -32.72 38.86 3.18
C GLY A 395 -31.82 38.37 4.33
N PRO A 396 -31.31 37.11 4.29
CA PRO A 396 -30.42 36.56 5.32
C PRO A 396 -28.98 37.11 5.26
N VAL A 397 -28.68 38.00 4.29
CA VAL A 397 -27.37 38.58 4.04
C VAL A 397 -27.47 40.10 4.07
N SER A 398 -26.68 40.73 4.92
CA SER A 398 -26.54 42.19 4.95
C SER A 398 -25.64 42.67 3.81
N THR A 399 -26.15 43.53 2.93
CA THR A 399 -25.43 44.08 1.76
C THR A 399 -25.00 45.54 1.94
N ASP A 400 -25.22 46.15 3.11
CA ASP A 400 -24.88 47.55 3.36
C ASP A 400 -23.36 47.71 3.58
N PRO A 401 -22.63 48.41 2.69
CA PRO A 401 -21.17 48.56 2.77
C PRO A 401 -20.71 49.45 3.94
N SER A 402 -21.62 50.21 4.56
CA SER A 402 -21.34 51.02 5.76
C SER A 402 -21.49 50.24 7.07
N ARG A 403 -22.14 49.06 7.02
CA ARG A 403 -22.39 48.18 8.16
C ARG A 403 -21.66 46.84 7.96
N TRP A 404 -21.68 46.03 9.01
CA TRP A 404 -21.02 44.73 8.99
C TRP A 404 -21.76 43.74 8.08
N PRO A 405 -21.10 43.12 7.08
CA PRO A 405 -21.69 41.99 6.34
C PRO A 405 -21.83 40.78 7.26
N ILE A 406 -23.06 40.52 7.68
CA ILE A 406 -23.45 39.36 8.48
C ILE A 406 -24.33 38.47 7.61
N THR A 407 -24.07 37.17 7.67
CA THR A 407 -24.96 36.16 7.13
C THR A 407 -25.55 35.34 8.28
N LEU A 408 -26.86 35.16 8.24
CA LEU A 408 -27.60 34.37 9.22
C LEU A 408 -28.15 33.13 8.53
N HIS A 409 -27.80 31.96 9.05
CA HIS A 409 -28.36 30.68 8.61
C HIS A 409 -29.06 30.01 9.78
N ALA A 410 -30.28 29.50 9.57
CA ALA A 410 -31.06 28.84 10.61
C ALA A 410 -31.32 27.38 10.22
N GLN A 411 -30.98 26.45 11.10
CA GLN A 411 -31.23 25.02 10.95
C GLN A 411 -32.20 24.55 12.03
N THR A 412 -33.18 23.74 11.65
CA THR A 412 -34.15 23.16 12.59
C THR A 412 -33.80 21.70 12.83
N ASN A 413 -33.50 21.36 14.08
CA ASN A 413 -33.14 20.03 14.53
C ASN A 413 -34.26 19.46 15.41
N GLY A 414 -34.94 18.43 14.90
CA GLY A 414 -36.03 17.75 15.60
C GLY A 414 -37.30 17.70 14.74
N HIS A 415 -38.03 16.59 14.84
CA HIS A 415 -39.25 16.33 14.07
C HIS A 415 -40.51 16.20 14.95
N GLY A 416 -40.41 16.60 16.23
CA GLY A 416 -41.49 16.52 17.21
C GLY A 416 -42.04 17.89 17.63
N PRO A 417 -42.97 17.93 18.60
CA PRO A 417 -43.53 19.18 19.15
C PRO A 417 -42.49 20.03 19.88
N GLN A 418 -41.34 19.45 20.23
CA GLN A 418 -40.14 20.14 20.70
C GLN A 418 -39.03 19.96 19.66
N PHE A 419 -38.46 21.07 19.21
CA PHE A 419 -37.37 21.10 18.24
C PHE A 419 -36.43 22.25 18.58
N HIS A 420 -35.17 22.11 18.18
CA HIS A 420 -34.13 23.10 18.43
C HIS A 420 -33.82 23.84 17.15
N ILE A 421 -33.80 25.18 17.20
CA ILE A 421 -33.32 25.98 16.08
C ILE A 421 -31.89 26.42 16.38
N VAL A 422 -30.96 26.06 15.50
CA VAL A 422 -29.56 26.46 15.55
C VAL A 422 -29.36 27.62 14.58
N PHE A 423 -28.85 28.74 15.10
CA PHE A 423 -28.57 29.93 14.30
C PHE A 423 -27.06 30.09 14.11
N ASP A 424 -26.60 29.94 12.87
CA ASP A 424 -25.22 30.18 12.47
C ASP A 424 -25.09 31.62 11.97
N LEU A 425 -24.41 32.44 12.76
CA LEU A 425 -24.06 33.82 12.42
C LEU A 425 -22.61 33.86 11.96
N THR A 426 -22.37 34.14 10.68
CA THR A 426 -21.01 34.26 10.14
C THR A 426 -20.75 35.64 9.56
N THR A 427 -19.53 36.11 9.78
CA THR A 427 -19.02 37.36 9.20
C THR A 427 -18.20 37.08 7.97
N THR A 428 -18.48 37.82 6.89
CA THR A 428 -17.74 37.70 5.63
C THR A 428 -16.51 38.64 5.58
N SER A 429 -16.34 39.53 6.56
CA SER A 429 -15.22 40.51 6.63
C SER A 429 -14.25 40.21 7.76
N SER A 430 -12.94 40.23 7.46
CA SER A 430 -11.83 40.11 8.42
C SER A 430 -11.28 41.46 8.90
N ALA A 431 -11.74 42.59 8.35
CA ALA A 431 -11.07 43.89 8.47
C ALA A 431 -11.72 44.88 9.46
N SER A 432 -12.98 44.71 9.87
CA SER A 432 -13.66 45.62 10.82
C SER A 432 -13.92 44.95 12.16
N LYS A 433 -13.42 45.54 13.27
CA LYS A 433 -13.77 45.08 14.63
C LYS A 433 -15.30 45.11 14.80
N PRO A 434 -15.93 44.03 15.28
CA PRO A 434 -17.38 43.98 15.39
C PRO A 434 -17.86 44.99 16.44
N GLN A 435 -18.84 45.83 16.07
CA GLN A 435 -19.54 46.65 17.04
C GLN A 435 -20.28 45.72 18.02
N LEU A 436 -19.93 45.87 19.30
CA LEU A 436 -20.54 45.14 20.40
C LEU A 436 -21.91 45.76 20.66
N ASN A 437 -22.99 45.08 20.27
CA ASN A 437 -24.37 45.16 20.79
C ASN A 437 -25.39 44.58 19.77
N LEU A 438 -25.15 43.38 19.25
CA LEU A 438 -26.14 42.67 18.43
C LEU A 438 -27.01 41.78 19.33
N SER A 439 -28.30 41.71 19.06
CA SER A 439 -29.22 40.78 19.71
C SER A 439 -30.07 40.08 18.65
N LEU A 440 -30.21 38.77 18.77
CA LEU A 440 -31.12 37.97 17.97
C LEU A 440 -32.50 38.03 18.63
N VAL A 441 -33.51 38.49 17.90
CA VAL A 441 -34.89 38.56 18.38
C VAL A 441 -35.76 37.66 17.53
N HIS A 442 -36.49 36.76 18.17
CA HIS A 442 -37.40 35.84 17.51
C HIS A 442 -38.81 36.43 17.49
N GLN A 443 -39.35 36.66 16.29
CA GLN A 443 -40.76 36.97 16.11
C GLN A 443 -41.49 35.68 15.74
N PHE A 444 -42.39 35.22 16.61
CA PHE A 444 -43.20 34.03 16.40
C PHE A 444 -44.61 34.26 16.95
N ASP A 445 -45.54 33.36 16.60
CA ASP A 445 -46.90 33.37 17.10
C ASP A 445 -46.97 32.64 18.46
N ASP A 446 -47.25 33.38 19.52
CA ASP A 446 -47.33 32.89 20.91
C ASP A 446 -48.48 31.89 21.13
N THR A 447 -49.45 31.81 20.20
CA THR A 447 -50.54 30.82 20.29
C THR A 447 -50.10 29.42 19.85
N VAL A 448 -49.07 29.35 19.01
CA VAL A 448 -48.60 28.10 18.38
C VAL A 448 -47.27 27.64 18.98
N TYR A 449 -46.36 28.56 19.30
CA TYR A 449 -45.01 28.24 19.77
C TYR A 449 -44.72 28.87 21.12
N ARG A 450 -43.94 28.17 21.96
CA ARG A 450 -43.42 28.70 23.23
C ARG A 450 -41.90 28.63 23.21
N MET A 451 -41.24 29.76 23.43
CA MET A 451 -39.78 29.86 23.47
C MET A 451 -39.32 30.48 24.79
N ASP A 452 -38.37 29.84 25.46
CA ASP A 452 -37.90 30.29 26.79
C ASP A 452 -37.07 31.58 26.74
N LYS A 453 -36.40 31.85 25.61
CA LYS A 453 -35.53 33.02 25.43
C LYS A 453 -35.79 33.69 24.08
N PRO A 454 -36.80 34.58 23.98
CA PRO A 454 -37.17 35.24 22.72
C PRO A 454 -36.13 36.26 22.23
N ALA A 455 -35.29 36.79 23.11
CA ALA A 455 -34.20 37.70 22.76
C ALA A 455 -32.85 37.19 23.31
N ILE A 456 -31.87 36.99 22.43
CA ILE A 456 -30.55 36.44 22.74
C ILE A 456 -29.49 37.48 22.41
N PRO A 457 -28.81 38.09 23.40
CA PRO A 457 -27.71 39.02 23.14
C PRO A 457 -26.47 38.27 22.62
N VAL A 458 -25.90 38.74 21.51
CA VAL A 458 -24.69 38.16 20.90
C VAL A 458 -23.46 38.73 21.61
N SER A 459 -23.02 38.06 22.68
CA SER A 459 -21.79 38.41 23.41
C SER A 459 -20.53 37.85 22.73
N LYS A 460 -19.40 38.56 22.80
CA LYS A 460 -18.11 38.07 22.28
C LYS A 460 -17.73 36.74 22.92
N TYR A 461 -17.39 35.77 22.08
CA TYR A 461 -16.74 34.50 22.42
C TYR A 461 -17.44 33.70 23.53
N LYS A 462 -18.39 32.86 23.11
CA LYS A 462 -18.55 31.52 23.65
C LYS A 462 -19.25 30.68 22.59
N SER A 463 -18.57 29.66 22.07
CA SER A 463 -19.22 28.45 21.56
C SER A 463 -19.93 27.79 22.74
N LEU A 464 -21.06 28.38 23.14
CA LEU A 464 -21.99 27.78 24.08
C LEU A 464 -22.76 26.73 23.29
N ASN A 465 -22.24 25.50 23.30
CA ASN A 465 -23.12 24.34 23.34
C ASN A 465 -23.99 24.54 24.59
N LEU A 466 -25.14 25.19 24.41
CA LEU A 466 -26.17 25.28 25.43
C LEU A 466 -26.74 23.87 25.57
N GLY A 467 -26.27 23.19 26.61
CA GLY A 467 -26.87 21.96 27.07
C GLY A 467 -28.34 22.17 27.43
N VAL A 468 -29.12 21.14 27.10
CA VAL A 468 -30.33 20.68 27.80
C VAL A 468 -31.38 21.75 28.11
N ILE A 469 -32.43 21.81 27.28
CA ILE A 469 -33.84 21.55 27.67
C ILE A 469 -34.54 20.84 26.52
#